data_AF-A0A497EFQ3-F1
#
_entry.id   AF-A0A497EFQ3-F1
#
_cell.length_a   1.000
_cell.length_b   1.000
_cell.length_c   1.000
_cell.angle_alpha   90.00
_cell.angle_beta   90.00
_cell.angle_gamma   90.00
#
_symmetry.space_group_name_H-M   'P 1'
#
loop_
_entity.id
_entity.type
_entity.pdbx_description
1 polymer ?
#
loop_
_entity_poly.entity_id
_entity_poly.type
_entity_poly.pdbx_seq_one_letter_code
_entity_poly.pdbx_strand_id
1 'polypeptide(L)'
;MNGGSTVLLAIPITGDALTTRFGHCESYLFVTIDLKTKKVLKSETAVAPPHAPDHLPDWIVKQGANTLIAPVVPDRFRALLEFHGLTVIEHTEPADPMDLAQAFVNGELSKVTGT
;
A
#
# COMPACT_ATOMS: atom_id res chain seq x y z
N MET A 1 15.54 -24.33 -1.84
CA MET A 1 15.18 -23.00 -2.40
C MET A 1 14.51 -22.23 -1.28
N ASN A 2 15.12 -21.15 -0.79
CA ASN A 2 14.58 -20.33 0.31
C ASN A 2 13.36 -19.57 -0.20
N GLY A 3 12.18 -20.20 -0.10
CA GLY A 3 10.89 -19.52 -0.27
C GLY A 3 10.68 -18.55 0.88
N GLY A 4 11.26 -17.36 0.77
CA GLY A 4 10.89 -16.22 1.60
C GLY A 4 9.49 -15.78 1.20
N SER A 5 8.53 -15.94 2.10
CA SER A 5 7.17 -15.43 1.91
C SER A 5 7.21 -13.94 2.24
N THR A 6 7.82 -13.12 1.39
CA THR A 6 7.86 -11.68 1.58
C THR A 6 6.66 -11.02 0.93
N VAL A 7 6.18 -9.93 1.53
CA VAL A 7 5.15 -9.06 0.96
C VAL A 7 5.71 -7.65 0.83
N LEU A 8 5.37 -6.97 -0.27
CA LEU A 8 5.64 -5.55 -0.46
C LEU A 8 4.35 -4.76 -0.30
N LEU A 9 4.31 -3.92 0.73
CA LEU A 9 3.22 -2.98 0.98
C LEU A 9 3.54 -1.65 0.33
N ALA A 10 2.55 -1.01 -0.28
CA ALA A 10 2.59 0.39 -0.69
C ALA A 10 1.63 1.20 0.19
N ILE A 11 2.10 2.32 0.74
CA ILE A 11 1.32 3.17 1.63
C ILE A 11 1.50 4.63 1.17
N PRO A 12 0.45 5.35 0.74
CA PRO A 12 0.57 6.74 0.35
C PRO A 12 0.75 7.64 1.58
N ILE A 13 1.78 8.48 1.57
CA ILE A 13 2.14 9.29 2.75
C ILE A 13 2.17 10.78 2.44
N THR A 14 1.97 11.58 3.48
CA THR A 14 2.20 13.03 3.47
C THR A 14 3.02 13.37 4.71
N GLY A 15 4.28 13.75 4.53
CA GLY A 15 5.24 13.75 5.62
C GLY A 15 5.43 12.34 6.18
N ASP A 16 5.23 12.17 7.48
CA ASP A 16 5.45 10.90 8.20
C ASP A 16 4.15 10.12 8.47
N ALA A 17 3.02 10.54 7.90
CA ALA A 17 1.71 9.94 8.16
C ALA A 17 1.02 9.45 6.89
N LEU A 18 0.03 8.54 7.05
CA LEU A 18 -0.90 8.18 5.99
C LEU A 18 -1.56 9.45 5.41
N THR A 19 -1.61 9.56 4.08
CA THR A 19 -2.29 10.69 3.43
C THR A 19 -3.79 10.69 3.76
N THR A 20 -4.46 11.82 3.63
CA THR A 20 -5.92 11.93 3.89
C THR A 20 -6.78 11.59 2.68
N ARG A 21 -6.21 11.63 1.46
CA ARG A 21 -6.91 11.38 0.21
C ARG A 21 -6.02 10.63 -0.78
N PHE A 22 -6.52 9.52 -1.31
CA PHE A 22 -5.83 8.79 -2.37
C PHE A 22 -5.60 9.66 -3.62
N GLY A 23 -4.41 9.57 -4.21
CA GLY A 23 -4.04 10.29 -5.43
C GLY A 23 -3.61 11.76 -5.25
N HIS A 24 -3.59 12.27 -4.02
CA HIS A 24 -3.09 13.63 -3.70
C HIS A 24 -1.86 13.61 -2.76
N CYS A 25 -1.17 12.48 -2.66
CA CYS A 25 0.04 12.35 -1.86
C CYS A 25 1.31 12.65 -2.68
N GLU A 26 2.35 13.11 -2.00
CA GLU A 26 3.64 13.42 -2.61
C GLU A 26 4.48 12.16 -2.84
N SER A 27 4.32 11.16 -1.97
CA SER A 27 5.13 9.95 -1.99
C SER A 27 4.38 8.74 -1.44
N TYR A 28 5.00 7.58 -1.64
CA TYR A 28 4.58 6.30 -1.09
C TYR A 28 5.73 5.70 -0.30
N LEU A 29 5.42 5.18 0.88
CA LEU A 29 6.30 4.28 1.61
C LEU A 29 6.07 2.86 1.11
N PHE A 30 7.15 2.22 0.70
CA PHE A 30 7.19 0.82 0.32
C PHE A 30 7.85 0.03 1.43
N VAL A 31 7.14 -0.96 1.99
CA VAL A 31 7.61 -1.77 3.12
C VAL A 31 7.65 -3.23 2.73
N THR A 32 8.84 -3.82 2.71
CA THR A 32 9.03 -5.26 2.53
C THR A 32 9.00 -5.95 3.89
N ILE A 33 8.09 -6.90 4.08
CA ILE A 33 7.95 -7.67 5.32
C ILE A 33 8.14 -9.16 5.03
N ASP A 34 8.85 -9.84 5.91
CA ASP A 34 8.88 -11.31 5.94
C ASP A 34 7.63 -11.82 6.69
N LEU A 35 6.74 -12.54 6.00
CA LEU A 35 5.48 -13.00 6.59
C LEU A 35 5.65 -14.10 7.64
N LYS A 36 6.80 -14.81 7.67
CA LYS A 36 7.04 -15.89 8.64
C LYS A 36 7.47 -15.32 9.98
N THR A 37 8.37 -14.35 9.94
CA THR A 37 8.95 -13.71 11.13
C THR A 37 8.19 -12.44 11.54
N LYS A 38 7.32 -11.93 10.66
CA LYS A 38 6.59 -10.67 10.79
C LYS A 38 7.50 -9.45 10.95
N LYS A 39 8.71 -9.52 10.39
CA LYS A 39 9.72 -8.45 10.49
C LYS A 39 9.78 -7.64 9.22
N VAL A 40 9.92 -6.33 9.37
CA VAL A 40 10.29 -5.43 8.29
C VAL A 40 11.72 -5.75 7.87
N LEU A 41 11.90 -6.06 6.59
CA LEU A 41 13.20 -6.32 5.98
C LEU A 41 13.79 -5.05 5.36
N LYS A 42 12.93 -4.21 4.76
CA LYS A 42 13.32 -2.97 4.09
C LYS A 42 12.13 -2.01 4.09
N SER A 43 12.41 -0.72 4.21
CA SER A 43 11.47 0.34 3.85
C SER A 43 12.15 1.35 2.92
N GLU A 44 11.42 1.87 1.95
CA GLU A 44 11.90 2.91 1.04
C GLU A 44 10.76 3.83 0.62
N THR A 45 11.05 5.12 0.48
CA THR A 45 10.08 6.12 0.03
C THR A 45 10.32 6.43 -1.44
N ALA A 46 9.27 6.40 -2.26
CA ALA A 46 9.32 6.85 -3.64
C ALA A 46 8.32 7.97 -3.89
N VAL A 47 8.74 8.99 -4.62
CA VAL A 47 7.91 10.14 -5.00
C VAL A 47 6.87 9.68 -6.02
N ALA A 48 5.61 10.05 -5.79
CA ALA A 48 4.53 9.75 -6.73
C ALA A 48 4.72 10.54 -8.04
N PRO A 49 4.36 9.97 -9.21
CA PRO A 49 4.52 10.65 -10.48
C PRO A 49 3.68 11.95 -10.52
N PRO A 50 4.27 13.11 -10.91
CA PRO A 50 3.72 14.43 -10.57
C PRO A 50 2.39 14.82 -11.22
N HIS A 51 1.96 14.23 -12.34
CA HIS A 51 0.77 14.73 -13.08
C HIS A 51 0.01 13.68 -13.92
N ALA A 52 -0.32 12.52 -13.35
CA ALA A 52 -1.29 11.62 -14.00
C ALA A 52 -1.99 10.68 -12.99
N PRO A 53 -3.10 11.11 -12.36
CA PRO A 53 -3.90 10.25 -11.48
C PRO A 53 -4.32 8.95 -12.16
N ASP A 54 -4.56 9.01 -13.48
CA ASP A 54 -4.96 7.85 -14.27
C ASP A 54 -3.85 6.80 -14.44
N HIS A 55 -2.58 7.19 -14.26
CA HIS A 55 -1.42 6.29 -14.38
C HIS A 55 -0.89 5.83 -13.02
N LEU A 56 -1.48 6.32 -11.93
CA LEU A 56 -1.05 6.01 -10.58
C LEU A 56 -1.20 4.51 -10.25
N PRO A 57 -2.31 3.82 -10.59
CA PRO A 57 -2.42 2.38 -10.39
C PRO A 57 -1.31 1.60 -11.09
N ASP A 58 -1.06 1.88 -12.37
CA ASP A 58 0.00 1.23 -13.14
C ASP A 58 1.39 1.49 -12.55
N TRP A 59 1.62 2.70 -12.03
CA TRP A 59 2.87 3.04 -11.37
C TRP A 59 3.06 2.22 -10.09
N ILE A 60 2.03 2.08 -9.25
CA ILE A 60 2.07 1.24 -8.03
C ILE A 60 2.36 -0.21 -8.40
N VAL A 61 1.67 -0.75 -9.42
CA VAL A 61 1.89 -2.11 -9.92
C VAL A 61 3.34 -2.30 -10.38
N LYS A 62 3.92 -1.32 -11.09
CA LYS A 62 5.31 -1.34 -11.56
C LYS A 62 6.34 -1.32 -10.42
N GLN A 63 5.99 -0.81 -9.24
CA GLN A 63 6.85 -0.92 -8.06
C GLN A 63 6.89 -2.35 -7.48
N GLY A 64 6.03 -3.25 -7.97
CA GLY A 64 5.97 -4.64 -7.52
C GLY A 64 5.19 -4.83 -6.22
N ALA A 65 4.40 -3.84 -5.80
CA ALA A 65 3.60 -3.93 -4.59
C ALA A 65 2.59 -5.08 -4.68
N ASN A 66 2.42 -5.79 -3.58
CA ASN A 66 1.41 -6.86 -3.43
C ASN A 66 0.14 -6.34 -2.76
N THR A 67 0.28 -5.37 -1.87
CA THR A 67 -0.83 -4.79 -1.11
C THR A 67 -0.70 -3.27 -1.10
N LEU A 68 -1.80 -2.57 -1.34
CA LEU A 68 -1.96 -1.15 -1.10
C LEU A 68 -2.76 -0.96 0.20
N ILE A 69 -2.23 -0.20 1.14
CA ILE A 69 -2.98 0.29 2.31
C ILE A 69 -3.12 1.80 2.13
N ALA A 70 -4.33 2.30 1.94
CA ALA A 70 -4.57 3.70 1.59
C ALA A 70 -5.88 4.21 2.19
N PRO A 71 -6.17 5.53 2.17
CA PRO A 71 -7.54 6.02 2.34
C PRO A 71 -8.46 5.49 1.23
N VAL A 72 -9.73 5.86 1.30
CA VAL A 72 -10.76 5.49 0.30
C VAL A 72 -10.22 5.61 -1.13
N VAL A 73 -10.21 4.48 -1.85
CA VAL A 73 -9.69 4.38 -3.21
C VAL A 73 -10.88 4.39 -4.17
N PRO A 74 -10.92 5.29 -5.18
CA PRO A 74 -11.99 5.29 -6.17
C PRO A 74 -12.15 3.92 -6.85
N ASP A 75 -13.39 3.45 -7.02
CA ASP A 75 -13.70 2.11 -7.52
C ASP A 75 -12.95 1.72 -8.80
N ARG A 76 -12.82 2.66 -9.75
CA ARG A 76 -12.07 2.43 -10.99
C ARG A 76 -10.60 2.07 -10.76
N PHE A 77 -9.97 2.69 -9.76
CA PHE A 77 -8.57 2.44 -9.42
C PHE A 77 -8.43 1.18 -8.59
N ARG A 78 -9.35 0.94 -7.64
CA ARG A 78 -9.40 -0.31 -6.88
C ARG A 78 -9.53 -1.51 -7.81
N ALA A 79 -10.48 -1.48 -8.74
CA ALA A 79 -10.70 -2.54 -9.71
C ALA A 79 -9.46 -2.79 -10.60
N LEU A 80 -8.75 -1.75 -11.01
CA LEU A 80 -7.52 -1.89 -11.80
C LEU A 80 -6.38 -2.51 -10.98
N LEU A 81 -6.17 -2.06 -9.75
CA LEU A 81 -5.16 -2.62 -8.83
C LEU A 81 -5.45 -4.11 -8.54
N GLU A 82 -6.70 -4.44 -8.23
CA GLU A 82 -7.13 -5.82 -7.97
C GLU A 82 -7.03 -6.70 -9.22
N PHE A 83 -7.35 -6.16 -10.40
CA PHE A 83 -7.13 -6.84 -11.67
C PHE A 83 -5.65 -7.20 -11.88
N HIS A 84 -4.74 -6.35 -11.44
CA HIS A 84 -3.30 -6.62 -11.42
C HIS A 84 -2.83 -7.49 -10.25
N GLY A 85 -3.76 -8.00 -9.43
CA GLY A 85 -3.47 -8.92 -8.33
C GLY A 85 -3.08 -8.24 -7.02
N LEU A 86 -3.20 -6.91 -6.91
CA LEU A 86 -2.95 -6.22 -5.66
C LEU A 86 -4.14 -6.41 -4.72
N THR A 87 -3.84 -6.59 -3.44
CA THR A 87 -4.84 -6.45 -2.39
C THR A 87 -4.98 -4.98 -2.00
N VAL A 88 -6.19 -4.44 -2.01
CA VAL A 88 -6.46 -3.08 -1.53
C VAL A 88 -7.11 -3.15 -0.15
N ILE A 89 -6.54 -2.41 0.79
CA ILE A 89 -7.05 -2.23 2.16
C ILE A 89 -7.24 -0.74 2.36
N GLU A 90 -8.46 -0.35 2.72
CA GLU A 90 -8.76 1.05 3.02
C GLU A 90 -8.67 1.30 4.53
N HIS A 91 -7.98 2.38 4.89
CA HIS A 91 -7.84 2.87 6.25
C HIS A 91 -8.01 4.39 6.24
N THR A 92 -8.97 4.90 7.00
CA THR A 92 -9.34 6.33 6.98
C THR A 92 -8.93 7.09 8.22
N GLU A 93 -8.48 6.40 9.28
CA GLU A 93 -7.98 7.06 10.48
C GLU A 93 -6.52 7.51 10.25
N PRO A 94 -6.09 8.63 10.84
CA PRO A 94 -4.68 9.01 10.81
C PRO A 94 -3.84 7.94 11.51
N ALA A 95 -2.80 7.47 10.83
CA ALA A 95 -1.92 6.44 11.36
C ALA A 95 -0.49 6.61 10.85
N ASP A 96 0.46 6.11 11.65
CA ASP A 96 1.85 5.93 11.23
C ASP A 96 1.90 4.79 10.19
N PRO A 97 2.59 4.97 9.05
CA PRO A 97 2.69 3.95 8.01
C PRO A 97 3.32 2.62 8.47
N MET A 98 4.28 2.67 9.40
CA MET A 98 4.92 1.48 9.95
C MET A 98 3.99 0.73 10.90
N ASP A 99 3.16 1.44 11.66
CA ASP A 99 2.11 0.82 12.48
C ASP A 99 1.08 0.10 11.60
N LEU A 100 0.68 0.70 10.48
CA LEU A 100 -0.19 0.04 9.49
C LEU A 100 0.45 -1.22 8.89
N ALA A 101 1.74 -1.15 8.58
CA ALA A 101 2.51 -2.27 8.06
C ALA A 101 2.55 -3.44 9.07
N GLN A 102 2.69 -3.11 10.36
CA GLN A 102 2.68 -4.09 11.45
C GLN A 102 1.28 -4.68 11.67
N ALA A 103 0.24 -3.85 11.68
CA ALA A 103 -1.15 -4.27 11.80
C ALA A 103 -1.55 -5.23 10.65
N PHE A 104 -1.09 -4.95 9.43
CA PHE A 104 -1.29 -5.84 8.28
C PHE A 104 -0.74 -7.24 8.53
N VAL A 105 0.53 -7.37 8.95
CA VAL A 105 1.16 -8.69 9.15
C VAL A 105 0.63 -9.42 10.40
N ASN A 106 0.02 -8.67 11.32
CA ASN A 106 -0.72 -9.24 12.44
C ASN A 106 -2.12 -9.76 12.05
N GLY A 107 -2.61 -9.42 10.86
CA GLY A 107 -3.97 -9.76 10.42
C GLY A 107 -5.04 -8.88 11.06
N GLU A 108 -4.67 -7.70 11.56
CA GLU A 108 -5.56 -6.75 12.21
C GLU A 108 -6.26 -5.83 11.19
N LEU A 109 -5.73 -5.77 9.95
CA LEU A 109 -6.36 -5.07 8.84
C LEU A 109 -7.12 -6.05 7.94
N SER A 110 -8.32 -5.66 7.52
CA SER A 110 -9.18 -6.46 6.64
C SER A 110 -9.29 -5.82 5.26
N LYS A 111 -9.47 -6.65 4.22
CA LYS A 111 -9.73 -6.16 2.86
C LYS A 111 -11.07 -5.43 2.82
N VAL A 112 -11.16 -4.39 2.00
CA VAL A 112 -12.47 -3.82 1.69
C VAL A 112 -13.25 -4.86 0.89
N THR A 113 -14.40 -5.25 1.43
CA THR A 113 -15.38 -6.07 0.71
C THR A 113 -16.39 -5.11 0.11
N GLY A 114 -16.37 -4.95 -1.22
CA GLY A 114 -17.35 -4.12 -1.91
C GLY A 114 -18.76 -4.69 -1.72
N THR A 115 -19.68 -3.87 -1.22
CA THR A 115 -21.14 -4.05 -1.37
C THR A 115 -21.59 -3.74 -2.79
#